data_AF-A0A2T8F4D4-F1
#
_entry.id   AF-A0A2T8F4D4-F1
#
_cell.length_a   1.000
_cell.length_b   1.000
_cell.length_c   1.000
_cell.angle_alpha   90.00
_cell.angle_beta   90.00
_cell.angle_gamma   90.00
#
_symmetry.space_group_name_H-M   'P 1'
#
loop_
_entity.id
_entity.type
_entity.pdbx_description
1 polymer ?
#
loop_
_entity_poly.entity_id
_entity_poly.type
_entity_poly.pdbx_seq_one_letter_code
_entity_poly.pdbx_strand_id
1 'polypeptide(L)'
;GRLVRIGRPQLDLRRTPLLAPSSRRTVLYAPTWEGDAEYNDYTSVDTLGEAIVRAILAVPDVRLVYKPHPKLTTSLTPGVFDAHRDIVRLVAEAARRDPAAGHAQVLRGDILAVMPGCDALVTDVSSVGLDWLYLHTAKPIFLTDRHGDPERLRQEVPISRCADIIDEAGVADLTTLLRDRLAHDEHQLARVAMRHHYFDDLHVGDSTARFLAAVSELVALRDQLLGEAEEA
;
A
#
# COMPACT_ATOMS: atom_id res chain seq x y z
N GLY A 1 18.06 3.30 25.75
CA GLY A 1 18.36 2.93 24.35
C GLY A 1 18.24 4.17 23.48
N ARG A 2 18.93 4.23 22.33
CA ARG A 2 18.98 5.42 21.43
C ARG A 2 17.75 5.60 20.51
N LEU A 3 16.69 4.80 20.69
CA LEU A 3 15.52 4.81 19.83
C LEU A 3 14.30 5.31 20.61
N VAL A 4 13.56 6.25 20.03
CA VAL A 4 12.33 6.84 20.59
C VAL A 4 11.14 6.45 19.71
N ARG A 5 10.08 5.94 20.33
CA ARG A 5 8.86 5.52 19.62
C ARG A 5 7.98 6.74 19.33
N ILE A 6 8.06 7.27 18.11
CA ILE A 6 7.31 8.46 17.66
C ILE A 6 6.13 8.15 16.73
N GLY A 7 5.88 6.88 16.40
CA GLY A 7 4.86 6.49 15.44
C GLY A 7 5.22 6.89 14.00
N ARG A 8 4.22 7.26 13.20
CA ARG A 8 4.37 7.65 11.78
C ARG A 8 3.77 9.03 11.48
N PRO A 9 4.45 10.13 11.89
CA PRO A 9 3.94 11.50 11.73
C PRO A 9 3.56 11.85 10.29
N GLN A 10 4.21 11.24 9.30
CA GLN A 10 3.90 11.44 7.89
C GLN A 10 2.47 11.02 7.52
N LEU A 11 1.85 10.10 8.28
CA LEU A 11 0.48 9.62 8.02
C LEU A 11 -0.59 10.55 8.61
N ASP A 12 -0.22 11.43 9.53
CA ASP A 12 -1.13 12.40 10.14
C ASP A 12 -1.34 13.64 9.25
N LEU A 13 -0.48 13.83 8.24
CA LEU A 13 -0.54 14.97 7.33
C LEU A 13 -1.74 14.87 6.38
N ARG A 14 -2.54 15.94 6.34
CA ARG A 14 -3.62 16.08 5.35
C ARG A 14 -3.03 16.26 3.96
N ARG A 15 -3.63 15.59 2.97
CA ARG A 15 -3.23 15.63 1.57
C ARG A 15 -4.43 15.93 0.70
N THR A 16 -4.22 16.68 -0.38
CA THR A 16 -5.22 16.84 -1.44
C THR A 16 -5.34 15.53 -2.21
N PRO A 17 -6.52 14.90 -2.28
CA PRO A 17 -6.70 13.69 -3.05
C PRO A 17 -6.34 13.87 -4.53
N LEU A 18 -5.66 12.90 -5.12
CA LEU A 18 -5.30 12.89 -6.53
C LEU A 18 -6.40 12.32 -7.44
N LEU A 19 -7.37 11.61 -6.85
CA LEU A 19 -8.48 11.01 -7.56
C LEU A 19 -9.75 11.85 -7.38
N ALA A 20 -10.47 12.06 -8.47
CA ALA A 20 -11.84 12.55 -8.38
C ALA A 20 -12.72 11.51 -7.66
N PRO A 21 -13.78 11.92 -6.96
CA PRO A 21 -14.78 11.00 -6.43
C PRO A 21 -15.38 10.11 -7.52
N SER A 22 -15.77 8.88 -7.18
CA SER A 22 -16.45 7.96 -8.08
C SER A 22 -17.63 7.32 -7.36
N SER A 23 -18.69 7.00 -8.12
CA SER A 23 -19.79 6.17 -7.63
C SER A 23 -19.46 4.68 -7.65
N ARG A 24 -18.39 4.28 -8.34
CA ARG A 24 -17.93 2.88 -8.43
C ARG A 24 -17.00 2.52 -7.28
N ARG A 25 -16.99 1.23 -6.90
CA ARG A 25 -16.01 0.70 -5.95
C ARG A 25 -14.61 0.79 -6.56
N THR A 26 -13.68 1.44 -5.87
CA THR A 26 -12.36 1.73 -6.43
C THR A 26 -11.31 0.75 -5.92
N VAL A 27 -10.69 -0.01 -6.80
CA VAL A 27 -9.58 -0.90 -6.45
C VAL A 27 -8.26 -0.23 -6.82
N LEU A 28 -7.39 -0.02 -5.83
CA LEU A 28 -6.05 0.50 -6.01
C LEU A 28 -5.09 -0.66 -6.22
N TYR A 29 -4.43 -0.74 -7.37
CA TYR A 29 -3.29 -1.63 -7.59
C TYR A 29 -1.99 -0.83 -7.49
N ALA A 30 -1.20 -1.11 -6.45
CA ALA A 30 0.02 -0.39 -6.12
C ALA A 30 1.20 -1.35 -5.91
N PRO A 31 1.79 -1.88 -7.00
CA PRO A 31 2.93 -2.77 -6.91
C PRO A 31 4.23 -2.05 -6.53
N THR A 32 5.20 -2.82 -6.03
CA THR A 32 6.57 -2.38 -5.72
C THR A 32 7.43 -2.32 -6.98
N TRP A 33 8.74 -2.41 -6.82
CA TRP A 33 9.74 -2.54 -7.89
C TRP A 33 10.70 -3.66 -7.46
N GLU A 34 11.57 -4.10 -8.35
CA GLU A 34 12.43 -5.28 -8.14
C GLU A 34 13.50 -5.11 -7.05
N GLY A 35 13.64 -3.92 -6.46
CA GLY A 35 14.66 -3.66 -5.45
C GLY A 35 16.07 -3.55 -6.04
N ASP A 36 17.05 -3.24 -5.17
CA ASP A 36 18.46 -3.21 -5.57
C ASP A 36 19.12 -4.60 -5.48
N ALA A 37 18.42 -5.60 -4.92
CA ALA A 37 18.92 -6.97 -4.72
C ALA A 37 17.76 -7.98 -4.68
N GLU A 38 18.03 -9.23 -5.07
CA GLU A 38 17.03 -10.31 -5.21
C GLU A 38 16.23 -10.57 -3.93
N TYR A 39 16.85 -10.50 -2.74
CA TYR A 39 16.15 -10.72 -1.46
C TYR A 39 15.15 -9.61 -1.10
N ASN A 40 15.18 -8.48 -1.81
CA ASN A 40 14.21 -7.40 -1.69
C ASN A 40 13.30 -7.30 -2.93
N ASP A 41 13.42 -8.25 -3.87
CA ASP A 41 12.57 -8.31 -5.05
C ASP A 41 11.22 -8.92 -4.65
N TYR A 42 10.28 -8.04 -4.32
CA TYR A 42 8.89 -8.41 -4.05
C TYR A 42 7.96 -8.10 -5.22
N THR A 43 8.44 -7.49 -6.31
CA THR A 43 7.53 -7.05 -7.38
C THR A 43 6.91 -8.27 -8.04
N SER A 44 5.58 -8.30 -8.15
CA SER A 44 4.90 -9.36 -8.91
C SER A 44 4.44 -8.89 -10.29
N VAL A 45 4.91 -7.71 -10.74
CA VAL A 45 4.39 -7.07 -11.95
C VAL A 45 4.65 -7.90 -13.21
N ASP A 46 5.82 -8.51 -13.32
CA ASP A 46 6.24 -9.36 -14.45
C ASP A 46 5.51 -10.71 -14.49
N THR A 47 5.11 -11.26 -13.34
CA THR A 47 4.49 -12.60 -13.24
C THR A 47 2.96 -12.55 -13.10
N LEU A 48 2.44 -11.67 -12.24
CA LEU A 48 1.03 -11.58 -11.87
C LEU A 48 0.35 -10.29 -12.36
N GLY A 49 1.11 -9.24 -12.66
CA GLY A 49 0.57 -7.89 -12.82
C GLY A 49 -0.50 -7.75 -13.91
N GLU A 50 -0.32 -8.40 -15.07
CA GLU A 50 -1.31 -8.39 -16.14
C GLU A 50 -2.60 -9.11 -15.71
N ALA A 51 -2.47 -10.29 -15.09
CA ALA A 51 -3.59 -11.10 -14.63
C ALA A 51 -4.39 -10.37 -13.54
N ILE A 52 -3.71 -9.71 -12.59
CA ILE A 52 -4.32 -8.87 -11.55
C ILE A 52 -5.16 -7.76 -12.19
N VAL A 53 -4.60 -7.02 -13.15
CA VAL A 53 -5.31 -5.92 -13.82
C VAL A 53 -6.54 -6.42 -14.56
N ARG A 54 -6.43 -7.55 -15.27
CA ARG A 54 -7.56 -8.17 -15.96
C ARG A 54 -8.64 -8.63 -14.99
N ALA A 55 -8.26 -9.25 -13.88
CA ALA A 55 -9.18 -9.71 -12.86
C ALA A 55 -9.95 -8.54 -12.22
N ILE A 56 -9.26 -7.45 -11.87
CA ILE A 56 -9.91 -6.24 -11.34
C ILE A 56 -10.90 -5.68 -12.36
N LEU A 57 -10.49 -5.54 -13.63
CA LEU A 57 -11.35 -4.99 -14.69
C LEU A 57 -12.55 -5.89 -15.03
N ALA A 58 -12.52 -7.17 -14.66
CA ALA A 58 -13.63 -8.11 -14.84
C ALA A 58 -14.67 -8.04 -13.70
N VAL A 59 -14.37 -7.36 -12.60
CA VAL A 59 -15.36 -7.12 -11.54
C VAL A 59 -16.38 -6.07 -12.03
N PRO A 60 -17.69 -6.32 -11.96
CA PRO A 60 -18.70 -5.32 -12.31
C PRO A 60 -18.64 -4.10 -11.39
N ASP A 61 -18.97 -2.92 -11.95
CA ASP A 61 -19.11 -1.66 -11.19
C ASP A 61 -17.87 -1.25 -10.36
N VAL A 62 -16.68 -1.56 -10.87
CA VAL A 62 -15.42 -1.10 -10.27
C VAL A 62 -14.69 -0.05 -11.09
N ARG A 63 -13.87 0.71 -10.38
CA ARG A 63 -12.82 1.58 -10.92
C ARG A 63 -11.46 1.03 -10.52
N LEU A 64 -10.69 0.55 -11.48
CA LEU A 64 -9.25 0.30 -11.30
C LEU A 64 -8.44 1.60 -11.30
N VAL A 65 -7.57 1.77 -10.30
CA VAL A 65 -6.51 2.78 -10.25
C VAL A 65 -5.16 2.09 -10.14
N TYR A 66 -4.29 2.29 -11.14
CA TYR A 66 -2.92 1.78 -11.14
C TYR A 66 -1.94 2.86 -10.65
N LYS A 67 -1.24 2.61 -9.54
CA LYS A 67 -0.24 3.50 -8.94
C LYS A 67 1.04 2.73 -8.62
N PRO A 68 1.93 2.49 -9.60
CA PRO A 68 3.17 1.78 -9.35
C PRO A 68 4.15 2.57 -8.49
N HIS A 69 5.13 1.87 -7.94
CA HIS A 69 6.31 2.49 -7.39
C HIS A 69 7.04 3.32 -8.46
N PRO A 70 7.56 4.53 -8.16
CA PRO A 70 8.20 5.38 -9.17
C PRO A 70 9.38 4.69 -9.90
N LYS A 71 10.22 3.94 -9.17
CA LYS A 71 11.35 3.21 -9.78
C LYS A 71 10.92 2.13 -10.77
N LEU A 72 9.72 1.55 -10.62
CA LEU A 72 9.20 0.56 -11.58
C LEU A 72 8.96 1.19 -12.96
N THR A 73 8.58 2.47 -13.01
CA THR A 73 8.32 3.18 -14.27
C THR A 73 9.56 3.40 -15.14
N THR A 74 10.75 3.21 -14.55
CA THR A 74 12.05 3.34 -15.21
C THR A 74 12.90 2.08 -15.01
N SER A 75 12.27 0.94 -14.74
CA SER A 75 12.98 -0.34 -14.57
C SER A 75 13.77 -0.67 -15.85
N LEU A 76 14.97 -1.23 -15.64
CA LEU A 76 15.82 -1.76 -16.71
C LEU A 76 15.67 -3.27 -16.87
N THR A 77 14.88 -3.91 -15.99
CA THR A 77 14.60 -5.35 -16.05
C THR A 77 13.56 -5.59 -17.15
N PRO A 78 13.89 -6.31 -18.25
CA PRO A 78 13.02 -6.36 -19.42
C PRO A 78 11.58 -6.85 -19.12
N GLY A 79 11.44 -7.91 -18.32
CA GLY A 79 10.13 -8.45 -17.94
C GLY A 79 9.28 -7.44 -17.15
N VAL A 80 9.87 -6.73 -16.19
CA VAL A 80 9.17 -5.70 -15.40
C VAL A 80 8.80 -4.50 -16.27
N PHE A 81 9.72 -4.06 -17.15
CA PHE A 81 9.48 -2.96 -18.08
C PHE A 81 8.34 -3.26 -19.05
N ASP A 82 8.37 -4.44 -19.68
CA ASP A 82 7.34 -4.87 -20.63
C ASP A 82 5.98 -5.02 -19.95
N ALA A 83 5.94 -5.70 -18.79
CA ALA A 83 4.70 -5.87 -18.04
C ALA A 83 4.12 -4.54 -17.54
N HIS A 84 4.96 -3.59 -17.09
CA HIS A 84 4.51 -2.25 -16.75
C HIS A 84 3.81 -1.56 -17.94
N ARG A 85 4.42 -1.62 -19.13
CA ARG A 85 3.88 -1.03 -20.35
C ARG A 85 2.54 -1.68 -20.73
N ASP A 86 2.43 -2.99 -20.60
CA ASP A 86 1.20 -3.71 -20.89
C ASP A 86 0.07 -3.39 -19.91
N ILE A 87 0.37 -3.27 -18.62
CA ILE A 87 -0.60 -2.79 -17.62
C ILE A 87 -1.09 -1.38 -17.95
N VAL A 88 -0.17 -0.46 -18.26
CA VAL A 88 -0.51 0.91 -18.70
C VAL A 88 -1.43 0.88 -19.92
N ARG A 89 -1.14 0.03 -20.91
CA ARG A 89 -1.98 -0.13 -22.10
C ARG A 89 -3.37 -0.65 -21.75
N LEU A 90 -3.48 -1.69 -20.91
CA LEU A 90 -4.74 -2.28 -20.49
C LEU A 90 -5.64 -1.31 -19.73
N VAL A 91 -5.07 -0.55 -18.79
CA VAL A 91 -5.84 0.46 -18.02
C VAL A 91 -6.32 1.58 -18.95
N ALA A 92 -5.47 2.05 -19.87
CA ALA A 92 -5.86 3.08 -20.83
C ALA A 92 -6.97 2.60 -21.79
N GLU A 93 -6.90 1.34 -22.23
CA GLU A 93 -7.94 0.74 -23.07
C GLU A 93 -9.26 0.59 -22.32
N ALA A 94 -9.22 0.13 -21.06
CA ALA A 94 -10.41 0.05 -20.22
C ALA A 94 -11.04 1.43 -20.00
N ALA A 95 -10.23 2.47 -19.72
CA ALA A 95 -10.69 3.85 -19.58
C ALA A 95 -11.36 4.38 -20.86
N ARG A 96 -10.87 4.00 -22.05
CA ARG A 96 -11.51 4.37 -23.33
C ARG A 96 -12.82 3.62 -23.58
N ARG A 97 -12.88 2.33 -23.22
CA ARG A 97 -14.09 1.50 -23.39
C ARG A 97 -15.22 1.91 -22.45
N ASP A 98 -14.87 2.36 -21.25
CA ASP A 98 -15.83 2.82 -20.25
C ASP A 98 -15.34 4.12 -19.56
N PRO A 99 -15.53 5.29 -20.21
CA PRO A 99 -15.11 6.56 -19.64
C PRO A 99 -15.77 6.89 -18.31
N ALA A 100 -16.99 6.38 -18.07
CA ALA A 100 -17.73 6.62 -16.83
C ALA A 100 -17.15 5.85 -15.64
N ALA A 101 -16.38 4.77 -15.88
CA ALA A 101 -15.68 4.03 -14.83
C ALA A 101 -14.62 4.87 -14.11
N GLY A 102 -14.01 5.82 -14.82
CA GLY A 102 -12.90 6.62 -14.30
C GLY A 102 -11.63 5.81 -14.04
N HIS A 103 -11.39 4.71 -14.79
CA HIS A 103 -10.14 3.96 -14.72
C HIS A 103 -8.94 4.89 -14.91
N ALA A 104 -7.93 4.79 -14.05
CA ALA A 104 -6.85 5.76 -14.01
C ALA A 104 -5.48 5.13 -13.80
N GLN A 105 -4.47 5.81 -14.34
CA GLN A 105 -3.07 5.54 -14.07
C GLN A 105 -2.51 6.78 -13.39
N VAL A 106 -1.94 6.60 -12.20
CA VAL A 106 -1.30 7.67 -11.47
C VAL A 106 0.19 7.33 -11.44
N LEU A 107 0.95 7.77 -12.44
CA LEU A 107 2.37 7.41 -12.55
C LEU A 107 3.29 8.31 -11.70
N ARG A 108 2.77 9.42 -11.20
CA ARG A 108 3.48 10.41 -10.39
C ARG A 108 2.60 10.85 -9.22
N GLY A 109 3.24 11.37 -8.18
CA GLY A 109 2.55 11.85 -6.97
C GLY A 109 2.58 10.87 -5.81
N ASP A 110 2.15 11.36 -4.65
CA ASP A 110 2.16 10.65 -3.37
C ASP A 110 1.07 9.56 -3.35
N ILE A 111 1.47 8.33 -3.04
CA ILE A 111 0.55 7.19 -2.86
C ILE A 111 -0.53 7.48 -1.81
N LEU A 112 -0.19 8.20 -0.74
CA LEU A 112 -1.12 8.52 0.35
C LEU A 112 -2.21 9.50 -0.11
N ALA A 113 -1.99 10.24 -1.20
CA ALA A 113 -3.00 11.09 -1.82
C ALA A 113 -3.90 10.32 -2.81
N VAL A 114 -3.55 9.08 -3.16
CA VAL A 114 -4.35 8.20 -4.03
C VAL A 114 -5.29 7.33 -3.21
N MET A 115 -4.90 6.93 -1.99
CA MET A 115 -5.71 6.05 -1.13
C MET A 115 -7.11 6.58 -0.77
N PRO A 116 -7.33 7.91 -0.55
CA PRO A 116 -8.66 8.42 -0.23
C PRO A 116 -9.68 8.10 -1.32
N GLY A 117 -10.79 7.47 -0.94
CA GLY A 117 -11.83 7.04 -1.88
C GLY A 117 -11.56 5.71 -2.59
N CYS A 118 -10.45 5.03 -2.30
CA CYS A 118 -10.23 3.63 -2.69
C CYS A 118 -10.90 2.67 -1.71
N ASP A 119 -11.46 1.58 -2.19
CA ASP A 119 -12.24 0.59 -1.46
C ASP A 119 -11.48 -0.71 -1.19
N ALA A 120 -10.43 -1.00 -1.96
CA ALA A 120 -9.53 -2.13 -1.75
C ALA A 120 -8.12 -1.77 -2.22
N LEU A 121 -7.12 -2.42 -1.62
CA LEU A 121 -5.72 -2.35 -2.05
C LEU A 121 -5.25 -3.73 -2.53
N VAL A 122 -4.68 -3.77 -3.73
CA VAL A 122 -3.83 -4.87 -4.22
C VAL A 122 -2.39 -4.36 -4.25
N THR A 123 -1.47 -5.04 -3.59
CA THR A 123 -0.07 -4.62 -3.49
C THR A 123 0.85 -5.82 -3.30
N ASP A 124 2.13 -5.62 -3.54
CA ASP A 124 3.17 -6.57 -3.15
C ASP A 124 3.58 -6.33 -1.68
N VAL A 125 4.60 -7.05 -1.19
CA VAL A 125 5.17 -6.78 0.15
C VAL A 125 5.77 -5.38 0.18
N SER A 126 5.01 -4.45 0.77
CA SER A 126 5.24 -3.01 0.66
C SER A 126 4.86 -2.26 1.93
N SER A 127 5.57 -1.16 2.19
CA SER A 127 5.15 -0.18 3.22
C SER A 127 3.78 0.43 2.93
N VAL A 128 3.35 0.46 1.65
CA VAL A 128 2.02 0.90 1.22
C VAL A 128 0.91 0.04 1.87
N GLY A 129 1.15 -1.26 2.04
CA GLY A 129 0.21 -2.14 2.75
C GLY A 129 0.06 -1.77 4.23
N LEU A 130 1.16 -1.40 4.90
CA LEU A 130 1.14 -0.95 6.30
C LEU A 130 0.50 0.44 6.44
N ASP A 131 0.74 1.34 5.48
CA ASP A 131 0.06 2.65 5.40
C ASP A 131 -1.45 2.48 5.28
N TRP A 132 -1.89 1.58 4.39
CA TRP A 132 -3.30 1.24 4.22
C TRP A 132 -3.89 0.59 5.46
N LEU A 133 -3.18 -0.36 6.09
CA LEU A 133 -3.60 -0.98 7.33
C LEU A 133 -3.87 0.06 8.43
N TYR A 134 -3.01 1.09 8.52
CA TYR A 134 -3.16 2.16 9.50
C TYR A 134 -4.31 3.13 9.19
N LEU A 135 -4.42 3.57 7.93
CA LEU A 135 -5.33 4.64 7.49
C LEU A 135 -6.72 4.15 7.06
N HIS A 136 -6.79 2.92 6.57
CA HIS A 136 -7.95 2.32 5.92
C HIS A 136 -8.20 0.90 6.44
N THR A 137 -8.00 0.67 7.73
CA THR A 137 -8.10 -0.64 8.41
C THR A 137 -9.41 -1.40 8.10
N ALA A 138 -10.50 -0.68 7.89
CA ALA A 138 -11.80 -1.25 7.57
C ALA A 138 -11.92 -1.79 6.13
N LYS A 139 -10.89 -1.65 5.28
CA LYS A 139 -10.94 -1.98 3.86
C LYS A 139 -9.97 -3.13 3.51
N PRO A 140 -10.35 -4.01 2.57
CA PRO A 140 -9.59 -5.21 2.26
C PRO A 140 -8.21 -4.91 1.67
N ILE A 141 -7.29 -5.83 1.94
CA ILE A 141 -5.93 -5.87 1.43
C ILE A 141 -5.75 -7.20 0.72
N PHE A 142 -5.22 -7.15 -0.49
CA PHE A 142 -4.75 -8.29 -1.26
C PHE A 142 -3.25 -8.16 -1.42
N LEU A 143 -2.52 -9.18 -1.01
CA LEU A 143 -1.07 -9.19 -1.00
C LEU A 143 -0.57 -10.24 -1.97
N THR A 144 0.35 -9.87 -2.85
CA THR A 144 0.97 -10.85 -3.76
C THR A 144 2.08 -11.63 -3.05
N ASP A 145 2.23 -12.89 -3.41
CA ASP A 145 3.35 -13.73 -3.01
C ASP A 145 4.19 -14.08 -4.23
N ARG A 146 5.22 -13.27 -4.50
CA ARG A 146 6.16 -13.51 -5.61
C ARG A 146 6.90 -14.85 -5.47
N HIS A 147 7.17 -15.28 -4.25
CA HIS A 147 8.03 -16.43 -4.00
C HIS A 147 7.26 -17.76 -3.91
N GLY A 148 5.93 -17.71 -3.84
CA GLY A 148 5.08 -18.91 -3.73
C GLY A 148 5.35 -19.72 -2.47
N ASP A 149 5.75 -19.04 -1.38
CA ASP A 149 6.05 -19.66 -0.08
C ASP A 149 5.17 -19.03 1.01
N PRO A 150 3.91 -19.49 1.12
CA PRO A 150 2.94 -18.89 2.02
C PRO A 150 3.31 -19.06 3.50
N GLU A 151 4.09 -20.08 3.85
CA GLU A 151 4.53 -20.30 5.23
C GLU A 151 5.61 -19.26 5.59
N ARG A 152 6.62 -19.10 4.74
CA ARG A 152 7.64 -18.06 4.92
C ARG A 152 7.02 -16.66 4.91
N LEU A 153 6.11 -16.38 3.98
CA LEU A 153 5.40 -15.11 3.91
C LEU A 153 4.67 -14.79 5.23
N ARG A 154 3.96 -15.77 5.81
CA ARG A 154 3.27 -15.59 7.09
C ARG A 154 4.21 -15.35 8.26
N GLN A 155 5.42 -15.89 8.22
CA GLN A 155 6.42 -15.70 9.27
C GLN A 155 7.10 -14.34 9.17
N GLU A 156 7.56 -13.95 7.98
CA GLU A 156 8.36 -12.75 7.74
C GLU A 156 7.52 -11.49 7.53
N VAL A 157 6.30 -11.62 7.01
CA VAL A 157 5.41 -10.52 6.63
C VAL A 157 4.08 -10.63 7.40
N PRO A 158 4.01 -10.23 8.68
CA PRO A 158 2.82 -10.41 9.52
C PRO A 158 1.51 -9.86 8.93
N ILE A 159 1.54 -8.77 8.16
CA ILE A 159 0.35 -8.23 7.48
C ILE A 159 -0.34 -9.25 6.55
N SER A 160 0.38 -10.24 6.03
CA SER A 160 -0.20 -11.35 5.24
C SER A 160 -1.27 -12.14 6.00
N ARG A 161 -1.23 -12.14 7.34
CA ARG A 161 -2.20 -12.84 8.20
C ARG A 161 -3.57 -12.14 8.26
N CYS A 162 -3.70 -10.96 7.66
CA CYS A 162 -4.94 -10.19 7.60
C CYS A 162 -5.25 -9.68 6.18
N ALA A 163 -4.70 -10.35 5.17
CA ALA A 163 -4.87 -10.07 3.75
C ALA A 163 -5.18 -11.37 2.99
N ASP A 164 -5.88 -11.27 1.87
CA ASP A 164 -5.96 -12.39 0.92
C ASP A 164 -4.66 -12.45 0.11
N ILE A 165 -4.13 -13.65 -0.10
CA ILE A 165 -2.86 -13.86 -0.80
C ILE A 165 -3.11 -14.19 -2.27
N ILE A 166 -2.38 -13.54 -3.16
CA ILE A 166 -2.41 -13.75 -4.60
C ILE A 166 -1.08 -14.37 -5.03
N ASP A 167 -1.12 -15.60 -5.51
CA ASP A 167 0.01 -16.28 -6.14
C ASP A 167 -0.36 -16.70 -7.58
N GLU A 168 0.55 -17.38 -8.27
CA GLU A 168 0.34 -17.85 -9.65
C GLU A 168 -0.85 -18.82 -9.78
N ALA A 169 -1.12 -19.61 -8.74
CA ALA A 169 -2.20 -20.59 -8.76
C ALA A 169 -3.57 -19.95 -8.49
N GLY A 170 -3.64 -18.98 -7.59
CA GLY A 170 -4.87 -18.34 -7.12
C GLY A 170 -5.32 -17.15 -7.96
N VAL A 171 -4.45 -16.58 -8.81
CA VAL A 171 -4.80 -15.38 -9.60
C VAL A 171 -5.99 -15.60 -10.56
N ALA A 172 -6.24 -16.85 -10.97
CA ALA A 172 -7.40 -17.20 -11.81
C ALA A 172 -8.75 -16.91 -11.12
N ASP A 173 -8.83 -17.09 -9.80
CA ASP A 173 -10.05 -16.89 -9.01
C ASP A 173 -10.18 -15.45 -8.46
N LEU A 174 -9.18 -14.60 -8.70
CA LEU A 174 -9.08 -13.26 -8.13
C LEU A 174 -10.29 -12.37 -8.45
N THR A 175 -10.92 -12.53 -9.62
CA THR A 175 -12.12 -11.75 -9.98
C THR A 175 -13.26 -12.00 -9.01
N THR A 176 -13.52 -13.27 -8.67
CA THR A 176 -14.57 -13.67 -7.74
C THR A 176 -14.19 -13.22 -6.33
N LEU A 177 -12.94 -13.46 -5.92
CA LEU A 177 -12.45 -13.08 -4.61
C LEU A 177 -12.55 -11.56 -4.36
N LEU A 178 -12.15 -10.73 -5.33
CA LEU A 178 -12.30 -9.28 -5.25
C LEU A 178 -13.76 -8.86 -5.07
N ARG A 179 -14.67 -9.43 -5.86
CA ARG A 179 -16.11 -9.16 -5.76
C ARG A 179 -16.63 -9.48 -4.37
N ASP A 180 -16.26 -10.66 -3.86
CA ASP A 180 -16.74 -11.15 -2.57
C ASP A 180 -16.21 -10.29 -1.43
N ARG A 181 -14.92 -9.92 -1.41
CA ARG A 181 -14.35 -9.03 -0.38
C ARG A 181 -14.85 -7.60 -0.45
N LEU A 182 -15.15 -7.10 -1.65
CA LEU A 182 -15.79 -5.79 -1.81
C LEU A 182 -17.23 -5.79 -1.29
N ALA A 183 -17.93 -6.92 -1.28
CA ALA A 183 -19.27 -7.06 -0.74
C ALA A 183 -19.27 -7.40 0.76
N HIS A 184 -18.38 -8.31 1.18
CA HIS A 184 -18.26 -8.83 2.54
C HIS A 184 -16.78 -9.10 2.89
N ASP A 185 -16.24 -8.28 3.79
CA ASP A 185 -14.84 -8.35 4.17
C ASP A 185 -14.64 -9.22 5.43
N GLU A 186 -14.15 -10.44 5.22
CA GLU A 186 -13.92 -11.42 6.28
C GLU A 186 -12.70 -11.11 7.16
N HIS A 187 -11.76 -10.28 6.67
CA HIS A 187 -10.48 -10.03 7.33
C HIS A 187 -10.47 -8.77 8.20
N GLN A 188 -11.58 -8.05 8.31
CA GLN A 188 -11.64 -6.77 9.03
C GLN A 188 -11.18 -6.87 10.49
N LEU A 189 -11.66 -7.86 11.24
CA LEU A 189 -11.26 -8.04 12.64
C LEU A 189 -9.78 -8.41 12.76
N ALA A 190 -9.27 -9.25 11.86
CA ALA A 190 -7.84 -9.59 11.80
C ALA A 190 -6.99 -8.34 11.51
N ARG A 191 -7.45 -7.44 10.63
CA ARG A 191 -6.75 -6.17 10.36
C ARG A 191 -6.78 -5.22 11.56
N VAL A 192 -7.84 -5.17 12.35
CA VAL A 192 -7.86 -4.38 13.59
C VAL A 192 -6.79 -4.88 14.56
N ALA A 193 -6.72 -6.20 14.77
CA ALA A 193 -5.69 -6.80 15.62
C ALA A 193 -4.28 -6.56 15.07
N MET A 194 -4.09 -6.69 13.75
CA MET A 194 -2.80 -6.46 13.10
C MET A 194 -2.38 -4.98 13.15
N ARG A 195 -3.32 -4.04 13.03
CA ARG A 195 -3.04 -2.61 13.20
C ARG A 195 -2.52 -2.34 14.61
N HIS A 196 -3.16 -2.90 15.64
CA HIS A 196 -2.66 -2.79 17.01
C HIS A 196 -1.26 -3.41 17.15
N HIS A 197 -1.00 -4.57 16.53
CA HIS A 197 0.32 -5.19 16.54
C HIS A 197 1.44 -4.29 15.97
N TYR A 198 1.18 -3.59 14.86
CA TYR A 198 2.18 -2.73 14.23
C TYR A 198 2.27 -1.31 14.82
N PHE A 199 1.15 -0.78 15.32
CA PHE A 199 1.01 0.66 15.63
C PHE A 199 0.56 0.94 17.06
N ASP A 200 0.47 -0.07 17.92
CA ASP A 200 -0.14 0.03 19.25
C ASP A 200 -1.55 0.66 19.15
N ASP A 201 -1.98 1.41 20.16
CA ASP A 201 -3.25 2.17 20.18
C ASP A 201 -3.14 3.58 19.54
N LEU A 202 -2.19 3.81 18.64
CA LEU A 202 -2.04 5.11 17.97
C LEU A 202 -3.25 5.43 17.10
N HIS A 203 -3.79 6.64 17.25
CA HIS A 203 -4.78 7.22 16.34
C HIS A 203 -4.10 8.17 15.34
N VAL A 204 -4.76 8.37 14.20
CA VAL A 204 -4.33 9.40 13.23
C VAL A 204 -4.33 10.76 13.93
N GLY A 205 -3.15 11.41 13.96
CA GLY A 205 -2.86 12.65 14.67
C GLY A 205 -1.90 12.48 15.86
N ASP A 206 -1.87 11.31 16.49
CA ASP A 206 -1.09 11.06 17.70
C ASP A 206 0.42 11.03 17.41
N SER A 207 0.82 10.59 16.22
CA SER A 207 2.24 10.43 15.88
C SER A 207 2.93 11.79 15.74
N THR A 208 2.28 12.78 15.11
CA THR A 208 2.79 14.15 15.05
C THR A 208 2.97 14.74 16.44
N ALA A 209 2.01 14.56 17.34
CA ALA A 209 2.13 15.05 18.71
C ALA A 209 3.31 14.41 19.45
N ARG A 210 3.45 13.08 19.37
CA ARG A 210 4.58 12.35 19.97
C ARG A 210 5.93 12.78 19.40
N PHE A 211 6.00 13.01 18.09
CA PHE A 211 7.22 13.47 17.44
C PHE A 211 7.63 14.86 17.92
N LEU A 212 6.70 15.82 17.95
CA LEU A 212 6.98 17.18 18.41
C LEU A 212 7.39 17.21 19.89
N ALA A 213 6.77 16.38 20.73
CA ALA A 213 7.15 16.22 22.13
C ALA A 213 8.59 15.70 22.25
N ALA A 214 8.93 14.63 21.54
CA ALA A 214 10.28 14.04 21.57
C ALA A 214 11.37 15.03 21.09
N VAL A 215 11.09 15.82 20.05
CA VAL A 215 12.01 16.87 19.58
C VAL A 215 12.17 17.96 20.64
N SER A 216 11.08 18.38 21.28
CA SER A 216 11.11 19.41 22.32
C SER A 216 11.91 18.97 23.56
N GLU A 217 11.71 17.72 23.99
CA GLU A 217 12.49 17.11 25.09
C GLU A 217 13.99 17.05 24.75
N LEU A 218 14.33 16.69 23.51
CA LEU A 218 15.73 16.64 23.07
C LEU A 218 16.39 18.03 23.07
N VAL A 219 15.66 19.06 22.64
CA VAL A 219 16.12 20.44 22.67
C VAL A 219 16.35 20.91 24.11
N ALA A 220 15.38 20.66 25.00
CA ALA A 220 15.51 21.03 26.41
C ALA A 220 16.70 20.33 27.09
N LEU A 221 16.90 19.04 26.79
CA LEU A 221 18.05 18.27 27.31
C LEU A 221 19.39 18.84 26.82
N ARG A 222 19.49 19.21 25.54
CA ARG A 222 20.69 19.88 25.00
C ARG A 222 20.97 21.17 25.75
N ASP A 223 19.95 22.01 25.96
CA ASP A 223 20.12 23.32 26.60
C ASP A 223 20.57 23.18 28.06
N GLN A 224 20.04 22.20 28.79
CA GLN A 224 20.51 21.87 30.13
C GLN A 224 21.99 21.46 30.14
N LEU A 225 22.40 20.55 29.25
CA LEU A 225 23.77 20.04 29.20
C LEU A 225 24.79 21.12 28.78
N LEU A 226 24.38 22.10 27.97
CA LEU A 226 25.22 23.23 27.60
C LEU A 226 25.33 24.25 28.75
N GLY A 227 24.22 24.55 29.43
CA GLY A 227 24.23 25.44 30.60
C GLY A 227 25.10 24.92 31.74
N GLU A 228 25.05 23.61 32.02
CA GLU A 228 25.92 22.97 33.02
C GLU A 228 27.42 22.99 32.63
N ALA A 229 27.73 23.07 31.33
CA ALA A 229 29.11 23.13 30.84
C ALA A 229 29.70 24.55 30.83
N GLU A 230 28.86 25.59 30.81
CA GLU A 230 29.31 27.00 30.90
C GLU A 230 29.57 27.44 32.35
N GLU A 231 28.99 26.74 33.34
CA GLU A 231 29.17 27.01 34.77
C GLU A 231 30.33 26.24 35.44
N ALA A 232 30.96 25.30 34.73
CA ALA A 232 32.05 24.43 35.21
C ALA A 232 33.45 24.92 34.76
#